data_AF-A0A934HS72-F1
#
_entry.id   AF-A0A934HS72-F1
#
_cell.length_a   1.000
_cell.length_b   1.000
_cell.length_c   1.000
_cell.angle_alpha   90.00
_cell.angle_beta   90.00
_cell.angle_gamma   90.00
#
_symmetry.space_group_name_H-M   'P 1'
#
loop_
_entity.id
_entity.type
_entity.pdbx_description
1 polymer ?
#
loop_
_entity_poly.entity_id
_entity_poly.type
_entity_poly.pdbx_seq_one_letter_code
_entity_poly.pdbx_strand_id
1 'polypeptide(L)'
;MKSYGQFCPIAKAAEVFCERWNALILRDLVAGPRRFSDLKRGVPLMSPSLLSSRLKSLAAEGIIERQATEGGHPIYSLTEAGRDFVPLVEALGVWGQRWTRRDLQDHEIDLGLLVWSIESSANPLAFGERRGLIRLDLTDQVAAKRFWWFLNQSGQCELCLKDPGGDVDLYLSCTLPDAIHVIRGDIRLAAAIESNRLEVIGEAWAREAFADWLNLSPLAREVSRRPRKA
;
A
#
# COMPACT_ATOMS: atom_id res chain seq x y z
N MET A 1 3.64 17.82 -22.94
CA MET A 1 2.95 16.53 -22.86
C MET A 1 2.57 16.13 -24.29
N LYS A 2 2.80 14.89 -24.72
CA LYS A 2 2.35 14.47 -26.05
C LYS A 2 0.84 14.29 -25.99
N SER A 3 0.08 15.10 -26.73
CA SER A 3 -1.37 14.97 -26.84
C SER A 3 -1.72 13.96 -27.93
N TYR A 4 -2.82 13.23 -27.76
CA TYR A 4 -3.41 12.41 -28.81
C TYR A 4 -4.03 13.25 -29.93
N GLY A 5 -4.19 14.56 -29.75
CA GLY A 5 -4.78 15.45 -30.76
C GLY A 5 -6.28 15.23 -30.96
N GLN A 6 -6.95 14.59 -30.00
CA GLN A 6 -8.37 14.25 -30.07
C GLN A 6 -9.19 15.13 -29.12
N PHE A 7 -10.42 15.46 -29.52
CA PHE A 7 -11.40 16.15 -28.68
C PHE A 7 -12.22 15.19 -27.80
N CYS A 8 -12.08 13.87 -28.02
CA CYS A 8 -12.77 12.84 -27.26
C CYS A 8 -12.42 12.96 -25.76
N PRO A 9 -13.41 13.07 -24.85
CA PRO A 9 -13.15 13.19 -23.41
C PRO A 9 -12.34 12.01 -22.85
N ILE A 10 -12.53 10.80 -23.38
CA ILE A 10 -11.76 9.62 -22.99
C ILE A 10 -10.29 9.78 -23.36
N ALA A 11 -10.00 10.29 -24.56
CA ALA A 11 -8.62 10.53 -24.98
C ALA A 11 -7.95 11.60 -24.10
N LYS A 12 -8.67 12.66 -23.75
CA LYS A 12 -8.19 13.69 -22.81
C LYS A 12 -7.91 13.13 -21.42
N ALA A 13 -8.82 12.35 -20.87
CA ALA A 13 -8.61 11.69 -19.58
C ALA A 13 -7.42 10.70 -19.64
N ALA A 14 -7.25 9.98 -20.74
CA ALA A 14 -6.14 9.05 -20.94
C ALA A 14 -4.77 9.74 -21.02
N GLU A 15 -4.67 10.99 -21.50
CA GLU A 15 -3.42 11.77 -21.48
C GLU A 15 -2.92 11.97 -20.05
N VAL A 16 -3.83 12.08 -19.08
CA VAL A 16 -3.49 12.23 -17.66
C VAL A 16 -3.36 10.87 -16.98
N PHE A 17 -4.37 10.01 -17.11
CA PHE A 17 -4.45 8.75 -16.36
C PHE A 17 -3.41 7.72 -16.79
N CYS A 18 -3.21 7.56 -18.11
CA CYS A 18 -2.33 6.53 -18.66
C CYS A 18 -0.85 6.96 -18.69
N GLU A 19 -0.55 8.21 -18.32
CA GLU A 19 0.83 8.64 -18.15
C GLU A 19 1.47 7.82 -17.02
N ARG A 20 2.65 7.24 -17.33
CA ARG A 20 3.27 6.25 -16.45
C ARG A 20 3.41 6.82 -15.04
N TRP A 21 2.96 6.01 -14.08
CA TRP A 21 2.92 6.23 -12.63
C TRP A 21 1.75 7.04 -12.07
N ASN A 22 0.98 7.77 -12.87
CA ASN A 22 -0.08 8.62 -12.33
C ASN A 22 -1.11 7.81 -11.53
N ALA A 23 -1.56 6.67 -12.06
CA ALA A 23 -2.45 5.76 -11.33
C ALA A 23 -1.87 5.27 -9.99
N LEU A 24 -0.54 5.10 -9.88
CA LEU A 24 0.11 4.66 -8.64
C LEU A 24 0.25 5.80 -7.62
N ILE A 25 0.48 7.03 -8.06
CA ILE A 25 0.45 8.21 -7.20
C ILE A 25 -0.97 8.42 -6.66
N LEU A 26 -1.98 8.34 -7.53
CA LEU A 26 -3.38 8.51 -7.14
C LEU A 26 -3.81 7.43 -6.15
N ARG A 27 -3.42 6.15 -6.38
CA ARG A 27 -3.63 5.04 -5.44
C ARG A 27 -3.15 5.38 -4.02
N ASP A 28 -1.96 5.96 -3.87
CA ASP A 28 -1.40 6.25 -2.54
C ASP A 28 -2.09 7.44 -1.86
N LEU A 29 -2.63 8.38 -2.64
CA LEU A 29 -3.38 9.55 -2.15
C LEU A 29 -4.84 9.22 -1.78
N VAL A 30 -5.37 8.05 -2.15
CA VAL A 30 -6.72 7.61 -1.76
C VAL A 30 -6.83 7.48 -0.24
N ALA A 31 -5.77 7.00 0.42
CA ALA A 31 -5.71 6.85 1.87
C ALA A 31 -5.56 8.18 2.63
N GLY A 32 -5.47 9.31 1.91
CA GLY A 32 -5.40 10.65 2.49
C GLY A 32 -4.14 11.43 2.09
N PRO A 33 -3.92 12.62 2.69
CA PRO A 33 -2.79 13.46 2.37
C PRO A 33 -1.45 12.79 2.64
N ARG A 34 -0.49 12.94 1.72
CA ARG A 34 0.85 12.32 1.82
C ARG A 34 1.97 13.34 1.59
N ARG A 35 3.10 13.15 2.25
CA ARG A 35 4.35 13.88 1.94
C ARG A 35 5.00 13.28 0.71
N PHE A 36 5.96 14.01 0.13
CA PHE A 36 6.76 13.52 -0.99
C PHE A 36 7.49 12.20 -0.66
N SER A 37 8.06 12.09 0.55
CA SER A 37 8.75 10.88 1.03
C SER A 37 7.85 9.66 1.02
N ASP A 38 6.60 9.84 1.41
CA ASP A 38 5.62 8.77 1.56
C ASP A 38 5.23 8.24 0.18
N LEU A 39 4.90 9.16 -0.75
CA LEU A 39 4.66 8.81 -2.15
C LEU A 39 5.88 8.12 -2.77
N LYS A 40 7.10 8.58 -2.46
CA LYS A 40 8.33 7.97 -2.96
C LYS A 40 8.51 6.52 -2.49
N ARG A 41 8.07 6.19 -1.27
CA ARG A 41 8.06 4.81 -0.73
C ARG A 41 7.06 3.92 -1.46
N GLY A 42 5.90 4.44 -1.86
CA GLY A 42 4.91 3.69 -2.63
C GLY A 42 5.23 3.51 -4.12
N VAL A 43 6.18 4.29 -4.66
CA VAL A 43 6.72 4.15 -6.02
C VAL A 43 8.27 4.10 -6.03
N PRO A 44 8.91 3.06 -5.46
CA PRO A 44 10.36 3.03 -5.21
C PRO A 44 11.20 3.13 -6.48
N LEU A 45 10.75 2.57 -7.60
CA LEU A 45 11.47 2.59 -8.88
C LEU A 45 11.35 3.91 -9.67
N MET A 46 10.51 4.86 -9.22
CA MET A 46 10.41 6.17 -9.84
C MET A 46 11.50 7.11 -9.30
N SER A 47 12.24 7.81 -10.16
CA SER A 47 13.22 8.80 -9.67
C SER A 47 12.54 9.98 -8.93
N PRO A 48 13.21 10.62 -7.96
CA PRO A 48 12.67 11.80 -7.29
C PRO A 48 12.35 12.95 -8.26
N SER A 49 13.18 13.16 -9.29
CA SER A 49 12.96 14.19 -10.32
C SER A 49 11.68 13.91 -11.12
N LEU A 50 11.44 12.65 -11.48
CA LEU A 50 10.22 12.25 -12.18
C LEU A 50 9.00 12.39 -11.27
N LEU A 51 9.09 12.00 -9.99
CA LEU A 51 8.00 12.18 -9.03
C LEU A 51 7.61 13.66 -8.89
N SER A 52 8.60 14.53 -8.71
CA SER A 52 8.38 15.99 -8.66
C SER A 52 7.71 16.51 -9.93
N SER A 53 8.15 16.03 -11.10
CA SER A 53 7.54 16.41 -12.38
C SER A 53 6.09 15.93 -12.49
N ARG A 54 5.77 14.71 -12.04
CA ARG A 54 4.41 14.17 -12.05
C ARG A 54 3.49 14.91 -11.09
N LEU A 55 3.93 15.18 -9.87
CA LEU A 55 3.16 15.95 -8.90
C LEU A 55 2.87 17.37 -9.40
N LYS A 56 3.87 18.03 -10.02
CA LYS A 56 3.65 19.35 -10.64
C LYS A 56 2.63 19.28 -11.78
N SER A 57 2.67 18.23 -12.60
CA SER A 57 1.72 18.03 -13.70
C SER A 57 0.31 17.78 -13.16
N LEU A 58 0.14 16.86 -12.22
CA LEU A 58 -1.16 16.56 -11.60
C LEU A 58 -1.76 17.78 -10.89
N ALA A 59 -0.92 18.61 -10.26
CA ALA A 59 -1.36 19.85 -9.64
C ALA A 59 -1.79 20.90 -10.68
N ALA A 60 -1.07 21.00 -11.79
CA ALA A 60 -1.43 21.91 -12.89
C ALA A 60 -2.75 21.50 -13.57
N GLU A 61 -3.03 20.20 -13.65
CA GLU A 61 -4.31 19.65 -14.15
C GLU A 61 -5.43 19.70 -13.10
N GLY A 62 -5.17 20.24 -11.90
CA GLY A 62 -6.18 20.36 -10.84
C GLY A 62 -6.62 19.02 -10.22
N ILE A 63 -5.84 17.94 -10.40
CA ILE A 63 -6.13 16.59 -9.88
C ILE A 63 -5.66 16.44 -8.43
N ILE A 64 -4.56 17.09 -8.09
CA ILE A 64 -4.05 17.14 -6.71
C ILE A 64 -3.83 18.59 -6.30
N GLU A 65 -3.88 18.84 -5.01
CA GLU A 65 -3.43 20.10 -4.43
C GLU A 65 -2.13 19.90 -3.66
N ARG A 66 -1.29 20.93 -3.64
CA ARG A 66 -0.05 20.96 -2.86
C ARG A 66 -0.19 22.01 -1.76
N GLN A 67 -0.24 21.57 -0.51
CA GLN A 67 -0.37 22.45 0.64
C GLN A 67 0.98 22.58 1.35
N ALA A 68 1.40 23.81 1.63
CA ALA A 68 2.57 24.06 2.46
C ALA A 68 2.25 23.69 3.91
N THR A 69 3.22 23.14 4.63
CA THR A 69 3.11 22.89 6.07
C THR A 69 4.10 23.78 6.81
N GLU A 70 3.83 24.04 8.09
CA GLU A 70 4.72 24.83 8.96
C GLU A 70 6.14 24.24 9.05
N GLY A 71 6.27 22.92 8.91
CA GLY A 71 7.55 22.22 8.89
C GLY A 71 8.29 22.23 7.54
N GLY A 72 7.86 23.03 6.56
CA GLY A 72 8.55 23.20 5.26
C GLY A 72 8.43 22.02 4.29
N HIS A 73 7.73 20.96 4.67
CA HIS A 73 7.52 19.77 3.84
C HIS A 73 6.09 19.75 3.31
N PRO A 74 5.86 19.97 2.00
CA PRO A 74 4.52 20.03 1.46
C PRO A 74 3.80 18.68 1.57
N ILE A 75 2.49 18.74 1.80
CA ILE A 75 1.58 17.60 1.67
C ILE A 75 0.81 17.72 0.36
N TYR A 76 0.47 16.57 -0.20
CA TYR A 76 -0.32 16.44 -1.42
C TYR A 76 -1.61 15.72 -1.08
N SER A 77 -2.74 16.20 -1.59
CA SER A 77 -4.08 15.60 -1.42
C SER A 77 -4.85 15.61 -2.74
N LEU A 78 -5.81 14.70 -2.88
CA LEU A 78 -6.73 14.69 -4.01
C LEU A 78 -7.67 15.89 -3.93
N THR A 79 -7.87 16.57 -5.06
CA THR A 79 -8.97 17.53 -5.23
C THR A 79 -10.29 16.79 -5.45
N GLU A 80 -11.39 17.50 -5.67
CA GLU A 80 -12.64 16.91 -6.15
C GLU A 80 -12.44 16.12 -7.46
N ALA A 81 -11.79 16.72 -8.47
CA ALA A 81 -11.47 16.05 -9.72
C ALA A 81 -10.55 14.83 -9.52
N GLY A 82 -9.60 14.89 -8.58
CA GLY A 82 -8.76 13.75 -8.22
C GLY A 82 -9.52 12.61 -7.55
N ARG A 83 -10.54 12.92 -6.75
CA ARG A 83 -11.41 11.92 -6.14
C ARG A 83 -12.24 11.17 -7.18
N ASP A 84 -12.67 11.83 -8.25
CA ASP A 84 -13.38 11.18 -9.37
C ASP A 84 -12.50 10.17 -10.14
N PHE A 85 -11.17 10.23 -10.03
CA PHE A 85 -10.27 9.20 -10.58
C PHE A 85 -10.20 7.92 -9.73
N VAL A 86 -10.60 7.95 -8.46
CA VAL A 86 -10.45 6.81 -7.55
C VAL A 86 -11.19 5.57 -8.06
N PRO A 87 -12.46 5.64 -8.51
CA PRO A 87 -13.14 4.48 -9.08
C PRO A 87 -12.43 3.89 -10.31
N LEU A 88 -11.71 4.71 -11.10
CA LEU A 88 -10.94 4.25 -12.25
C LEU A 88 -9.67 3.48 -11.81
N VAL A 89 -8.98 3.98 -10.79
CA VAL A 89 -7.82 3.29 -10.19
C VAL A 89 -8.24 1.95 -9.59
N GLU A 90 -9.37 1.91 -8.89
CA GLU A 90 -9.95 0.68 -8.34
C GLU A 90 -10.32 -0.32 -9.45
N ALA A 91 -11.02 0.15 -10.49
CA ALA A 91 -11.37 -0.69 -11.63
C ALA A 91 -10.13 -1.27 -12.35
N LEU A 92 -9.06 -0.47 -12.47
CA LEU A 92 -7.77 -0.94 -12.98
C LEU A 92 -7.17 -2.02 -12.07
N GLY A 93 -7.24 -1.84 -10.75
CA GLY A 93 -6.80 -2.82 -9.75
C GLY A 93 -7.58 -4.13 -9.85
N VAL A 94 -8.91 -4.07 -9.96
CA VAL A 94 -9.79 -5.23 -10.14
C VAL A 94 -9.46 -5.97 -11.43
N TRP A 95 -9.30 -5.25 -12.54
CA TRP A 95 -8.87 -5.84 -13.80
C TRP A 95 -7.51 -6.52 -13.66
N GLY A 96 -6.57 -5.87 -12.96
CA GLY A 96 -5.25 -6.38 -12.61
C GLY A 96 -5.33 -7.73 -11.89
N GLN A 97 -6.09 -7.79 -10.79
CA GLN A 97 -6.33 -9.01 -10.01
C GLN A 97 -6.91 -10.16 -10.86
N ARG A 98 -7.86 -9.84 -11.74
CA ARG A 98 -8.54 -10.84 -12.58
C ARG A 98 -7.67 -11.39 -13.70
N TRP A 99 -6.92 -10.54 -14.40
CA TRP A 99 -6.35 -10.91 -15.71
C TRP A 99 -4.83 -10.93 -15.78
N THR A 100 -4.14 -10.31 -14.82
CA THR A 100 -2.67 -10.30 -14.82
C THR A 100 -2.09 -11.58 -14.22
N ARG A 101 -0.78 -11.76 -14.35
CA ARG A 101 -0.10 -12.94 -13.80
C ARG A 101 -0.10 -12.85 -12.27
N ARG A 102 -0.28 -14.00 -11.62
CA ARG A 102 -0.20 -14.11 -10.16
C ARG A 102 1.19 -14.52 -9.72
N ASP A 103 1.97 -15.22 -10.54
CA ASP A 103 3.32 -15.61 -10.11
C ASP A 103 4.20 -14.36 -9.95
N LEU A 104 4.72 -14.17 -8.73
CA LEU A 104 5.68 -13.12 -8.41
C LEU A 104 7.02 -13.47 -9.05
N GLN A 105 7.64 -12.50 -9.72
CA GLN A 105 9.03 -12.60 -10.13
C GLN A 105 9.92 -12.07 -9.01
N ASP A 106 11.19 -12.50 -8.97
CA ASP A 106 12.13 -12.10 -7.91
C ASP A 106 12.24 -10.58 -7.74
N HIS A 107 12.22 -9.83 -8.85
CA HIS A 107 12.31 -8.36 -8.83
C HIS A 107 11.03 -7.65 -8.36
N GLU A 108 9.94 -8.38 -8.14
CA GLU A 108 8.67 -7.86 -7.61
C GLU A 108 8.49 -8.15 -6.11
N ILE A 109 9.35 -9.02 -5.55
CA ILE A 109 9.40 -9.32 -4.13
C ILE A 109 10.20 -8.19 -3.46
N ASP A 110 9.50 -7.11 -3.12
CA ASP A 110 10.10 -5.90 -2.57
C ASP A 110 9.66 -5.69 -1.11
N LEU A 111 10.63 -5.76 -0.21
CA LEU A 111 10.43 -5.56 1.23
C LEU A 111 9.90 -4.16 1.57
N GLY A 112 10.41 -3.13 0.90
CA GLY A 112 10.01 -1.75 1.16
C GLY A 112 8.54 -1.51 0.80
N LEU A 113 8.09 -2.09 -0.33
CA LEU A 113 6.70 -2.06 -0.75
C LEU A 113 5.80 -2.88 0.17
N LEU A 114 6.25 -4.05 0.65
CA LEU A 114 5.48 -4.83 1.62
C LEU A 114 5.20 -3.98 2.87
N VAL A 115 6.27 -3.45 3.47
CA VAL A 115 6.18 -2.71 4.74
C VAL A 115 5.37 -1.43 4.56
N TRP A 116 5.59 -0.70 3.46
CA TRP A 116 4.77 0.46 3.10
C TRP A 116 3.30 0.09 2.91
N SER A 117 3.01 -1.03 2.25
CA SER A 117 1.64 -1.50 2.04
C SER A 117 0.94 -1.76 3.38
N ILE A 118 1.61 -2.39 4.35
CA ILE A 118 1.04 -2.62 5.68
C ILE A 118 0.78 -1.29 6.39
N GLU A 119 1.81 -0.44 6.51
CA GLU A 119 1.70 0.85 7.20
C GLU A 119 0.60 1.75 6.61
N SER A 120 0.53 1.84 5.28
CA SER A 120 -0.38 2.74 4.59
C SER A 120 -1.83 2.25 4.52
N SER A 121 -2.05 0.94 4.68
CA SER A 121 -3.38 0.34 4.66
C SER A 121 -3.93 0.04 6.05
N ALA A 122 -3.08 -0.12 7.07
CA ALA A 122 -3.51 -0.51 8.40
C ALA A 122 -4.68 0.34 8.92
N ASN A 123 -5.67 -0.30 9.54
CA ASN A 123 -6.76 0.36 10.24
C ASN A 123 -6.32 0.60 11.69
N PRO A 124 -5.92 1.83 12.06
CA PRO A 124 -5.39 2.07 13.38
C PRO A 124 -6.47 2.08 14.49
N LEU A 125 -7.75 2.09 14.11
CA LEU A 125 -8.88 2.03 15.03
C LEU A 125 -9.23 0.60 15.44
N ALA A 126 -8.68 -0.42 14.76
CA ALA A 126 -8.98 -1.83 15.02
C ALA A 126 -8.66 -2.27 16.46
N PHE A 127 -7.72 -1.59 17.14
CA PHE A 127 -7.33 -1.88 18.52
C PHE A 127 -8.08 -1.02 19.55
N GLY A 128 -9.01 -0.16 19.11
CA GLY A 128 -9.66 0.84 19.95
C GLY A 128 -8.65 1.83 20.56
N GLU A 129 -8.84 2.16 21.83
CA GLU A 129 -7.95 3.08 22.59
C GLU A 129 -6.63 2.42 23.03
N ARG A 130 -6.43 1.12 22.76
CA ARG A 130 -5.23 0.41 23.23
C ARG A 130 -4.02 0.81 22.41
N ARG A 131 -2.91 1.05 23.10
CA ARG A 131 -1.59 0.96 22.46
C ARG A 131 -1.36 -0.50 22.08
N GLY A 132 -1.04 -0.75 20.81
CA GLY A 132 -0.68 -2.08 20.32
C GLY A 132 0.65 -2.06 19.59
N LEU A 133 1.60 -2.87 20.01
CA LEU A 133 2.88 -3.06 19.33
C LEU A 133 2.85 -4.39 18.57
N ILE A 134 2.92 -4.32 17.24
CA ILE A 134 3.03 -5.49 16.37
C ILE A 134 4.48 -5.67 15.96
N ARG A 135 5.01 -6.90 16.04
CA ARG A 135 6.31 -7.27 15.46
C ARG A 135 6.12 -8.24 14.30
N LEU A 136 6.63 -7.88 13.14
CA LEU A 136 6.74 -8.75 11.96
C LEU A 136 8.16 -9.32 11.86
N ASP A 137 8.26 -10.65 11.86
CA ASP A 137 9.47 -11.42 11.56
C ASP A 137 9.39 -11.99 10.14
N LEU A 138 10.28 -11.53 9.26
CA LEU A 138 10.45 -12.05 7.91
C LEU A 138 11.60 -13.04 7.87
N THR A 139 11.29 -14.32 8.04
CA THR A 139 12.25 -15.38 8.37
C THR A 139 13.29 -15.66 7.30
N ASP A 140 13.00 -15.30 6.05
CA ASP A 140 13.87 -15.45 4.88
C ASP A 140 14.78 -14.22 4.64
N GLN A 141 14.63 -13.16 5.44
CA GLN A 141 15.42 -11.94 5.31
C GLN A 141 16.67 -11.98 6.20
N VAL A 142 17.71 -11.27 5.75
CA VAL A 142 18.94 -11.07 6.54
C VAL A 142 18.63 -10.34 7.84
N ALA A 143 19.43 -10.59 8.89
CA ALA A 143 19.19 -10.07 10.25
C ALA A 143 18.91 -8.55 10.30
N ALA A 144 19.59 -7.75 9.48
CA ALA A 144 19.41 -6.29 9.43
C ALA A 144 18.05 -5.83 8.84
N LYS A 145 17.29 -6.73 8.23
CA LYS A 145 16.01 -6.46 7.54
C LYS A 145 14.87 -7.40 7.97
N ARG A 146 15.14 -8.27 8.96
CA ARG A 146 14.25 -9.34 9.38
C ARG A 146 13.08 -8.86 10.23
N PHE A 147 13.34 -7.92 11.14
CA PHE A 147 12.33 -7.47 12.10
C PHE A 147 11.80 -6.08 11.76
N TRP A 148 10.49 -5.94 11.84
CA TRP A 148 9.77 -4.69 11.64
C TRP A 148 8.73 -4.52 12.72
N TRP A 149 8.51 -3.28 13.16
CA TRP A 149 7.57 -2.98 14.23
C TRP A 149 6.54 -1.96 13.74
N PHE A 150 5.28 -2.22 14.05
CA PHE A 150 4.19 -1.29 13.80
C PHE A 150 3.60 -0.90 15.15
N LEU A 151 3.68 0.39 15.48
CA LEU A 151 3.14 0.94 16.70
C LEU A 151 1.77 1.55 16.39
N ASN A 152 0.73 0.95 16.96
CA ASN A 152 -0.61 1.47 16.90
C ASN A 152 -0.92 2.26 18.17
N GLN A 153 -1.09 3.57 18.06
CA GLN A 153 -1.36 4.45 19.19
C GLN A 153 -2.07 5.73 18.71
N SER A 154 -3.02 6.24 19.52
CA SER A 154 -3.71 7.51 19.25
C SER A 154 -4.38 7.57 17.87
N GLY A 155 -4.97 6.45 17.42
CA GLY A 155 -5.62 6.37 16.10
C GLY A 155 -4.65 6.44 14.92
N GLN A 156 -3.37 6.15 15.12
CA GLN A 156 -2.36 6.08 14.07
C GLN A 156 -1.57 4.77 14.16
N CYS A 157 -1.12 4.28 13.01
CA CYS A 157 -0.18 3.18 12.89
C CYS A 157 1.13 3.74 12.33
N GLU A 158 2.20 3.68 13.13
CA GLU A 158 3.53 4.15 12.76
C GLU A 158 4.47 2.97 12.53
N LEU A 159 5.25 3.01 11.45
CA LEU A 159 6.35 2.08 11.24
C LEU A 159 7.59 2.48 12.04
N CYS A 160 8.04 1.61 12.94
CA CYS A 160 9.31 1.77 13.65
C CYS A 160 10.41 0.93 12.98
N LEU A 161 11.47 1.59 12.49
CA LEU A 161 12.64 0.94 11.86
C LEU A 161 13.57 0.24 12.86
N LYS A 162 13.39 0.54 14.14
CA LYS A 162 14.09 -0.09 15.27
C LYS A 162 13.06 -0.47 16.30
N ASP A 163 13.40 -1.44 17.14
CA ASP A 163 12.59 -1.83 18.27
C ASP A 163 12.27 -0.60 19.15
N PRO A 164 10.99 -0.18 19.26
CA PRO A 164 10.60 0.95 20.08
C PRO A 164 10.60 0.62 21.59
N GLY A 165 10.82 -0.65 21.95
CA GLY A 165 10.72 -1.14 23.31
C GLY A 165 9.28 -1.34 23.78
N GLY A 166 9.15 -2.03 24.93
CA GLY A 166 7.88 -2.43 25.52
C GLY A 166 7.44 -3.83 25.09
N ASP A 167 6.29 -4.24 25.61
CA ASP A 167 5.71 -5.55 25.30
C ASP A 167 5.11 -5.55 23.90
N VAL A 168 5.36 -6.62 23.14
CA VAL A 168 4.77 -6.84 21.82
C VAL A 168 3.46 -7.60 22.02
N ASP A 169 2.36 -6.99 21.59
CA ASP A 169 1.01 -7.53 21.75
C ASP A 169 0.66 -8.55 20.65
N LEU A 170 1.31 -8.42 19.48
CA LEU A 170 1.08 -9.29 18.33
C LEU A 170 2.40 -9.58 17.59
N TYR A 171 2.76 -10.86 17.55
CA TYR A 171 3.88 -11.41 16.79
C TYR A 171 3.36 -12.05 15.51
N LEU A 172 3.90 -11.61 14.38
CA LEU A 172 3.67 -12.16 13.05
C LEU A 172 4.98 -12.77 12.54
N SER A 173 4.96 -14.00 12.06
CA SER A 173 6.15 -14.66 11.48
C SER A 173 5.81 -15.36 10.17
N CYS A 174 6.54 -15.03 9.11
CA CYS A 174 6.35 -15.60 7.76
C CYS A 174 7.56 -15.29 6.88
N THR A 175 7.54 -15.78 5.64
CA THR A 175 8.49 -15.32 4.61
C THR A 175 7.98 -14.04 3.93
N LEU A 176 8.88 -13.24 3.35
CA LEU A 176 8.52 -12.05 2.58
C LEU A 176 7.54 -12.37 1.42
N PRO A 177 7.74 -13.43 0.61
CA PRO A 177 6.75 -13.82 -0.40
C PRO A 177 5.37 -14.16 0.18
N ASP A 178 5.31 -14.85 1.32
CA ASP A 178 4.04 -15.25 1.95
C ASP A 178 3.25 -14.04 2.43
N ALA A 179 3.92 -13.07 3.06
CA ALA A 179 3.31 -11.80 3.43
C ALA A 179 2.73 -11.06 2.21
N ILE A 180 3.49 -10.99 1.10
CA ILE A 180 3.02 -10.35 -0.14
C ILE A 180 1.81 -11.10 -0.71
N HIS A 181 1.83 -12.44 -0.70
CA HIS A 181 0.72 -13.25 -1.17
C HIS A 181 -0.56 -13.07 -0.34
N VAL A 182 -0.43 -12.90 0.98
CA VAL A 182 -1.56 -12.58 1.85
C VAL A 182 -2.11 -11.19 1.53
N ILE A 183 -1.25 -10.17 1.45
CA ILE A 183 -1.67 -8.79 1.21
C ILE A 183 -2.32 -8.61 -0.16
N ARG A 184 -1.79 -9.25 -1.19
CA ARG A 184 -2.35 -9.20 -2.55
C ARG A 184 -3.62 -10.04 -2.71
N GLY A 185 -3.90 -10.94 -1.76
CA GLY A 185 -5.06 -11.83 -1.77
C GLY A 185 -4.88 -13.11 -2.57
N ASP A 186 -3.64 -13.55 -2.84
CA ASP A 186 -3.39 -14.88 -3.42
C ASP A 186 -3.67 -16.02 -2.45
N ILE A 187 -3.38 -15.77 -1.18
CA ILE A 187 -3.62 -16.69 -0.08
C ILE A 187 -4.55 -15.96 0.88
N ARG A 188 -5.71 -16.55 1.19
CA ARG A 188 -6.60 -16.01 2.21
C ARG A 188 -5.87 -16.00 3.55
N LEU A 189 -6.03 -14.92 4.33
CA LEU A 189 -5.38 -14.78 5.63
C LEU A 189 -5.57 -16.02 6.53
N ALA A 190 -6.81 -16.50 6.67
CA ALA A 190 -7.10 -17.72 7.44
C ALA A 190 -6.35 -18.95 6.91
N ALA A 191 -6.28 -19.13 5.60
CA ALA A 191 -5.56 -20.25 4.99
C ALA A 191 -4.05 -20.17 5.20
N ALA A 192 -3.47 -18.96 5.20
CA ALA A 192 -2.05 -18.77 5.52
C ALA A 192 -1.75 -19.17 6.98
N ILE A 193 -2.64 -18.86 7.91
CA ILE A 193 -2.54 -19.24 9.32
C ILE A 193 -2.69 -20.75 9.49
N GLU A 194 -3.77 -21.34 8.94
CA GLU A 194 -4.05 -22.79 9.02
C GLU A 194 -2.94 -23.65 8.42
N SER A 195 -2.27 -23.15 7.37
CA SER A 195 -1.16 -23.86 6.69
C SER A 195 0.23 -23.53 7.24
N ASN A 196 0.33 -22.78 8.35
CA ASN A 196 1.58 -22.33 8.96
C ASN A 196 2.49 -21.51 8.04
N ARG A 197 1.93 -20.84 7.02
CA ARG A 197 2.64 -19.85 6.19
C ARG A 197 2.70 -18.47 6.83
N LEU A 198 1.78 -18.21 7.76
CA LEU A 198 1.78 -17.04 8.63
C LEU A 198 1.46 -17.47 10.06
N GLU A 199 2.44 -17.40 10.93
CA GLU A 199 2.24 -17.59 12.36
C GLU A 199 1.76 -16.29 13.00
N VAL A 200 0.74 -16.37 13.85
CA VAL A 200 0.12 -15.24 14.54
C VAL A 200 0.00 -15.58 16.02
N ILE A 201 0.87 -15.00 16.83
CA ILE A 201 0.94 -15.24 18.29
C ILE A 201 0.77 -13.91 19.01
N GLY A 202 0.09 -13.89 20.14
CA GLY A 202 -0.05 -12.67 20.93
C GLY A 202 -1.28 -12.67 21.80
N GLU A 203 -1.57 -11.51 22.35
CA GLU A 203 -2.73 -11.25 23.18
C GLU A 203 -4.03 -11.59 22.44
N ALA A 204 -5.02 -12.12 23.16
CA ALA A 204 -6.29 -12.56 22.54
C ALA A 204 -6.98 -11.41 21.77
N TRP A 205 -7.05 -10.23 22.39
CA TRP A 205 -7.64 -9.04 21.77
C TRP A 205 -6.91 -8.60 20.50
N ALA A 206 -5.58 -8.71 20.46
CA ALA A 206 -4.78 -8.30 19.31
C ALA A 206 -4.92 -9.29 18.16
N ARG A 207 -4.98 -10.60 18.47
CA ARG A 207 -5.24 -11.65 17.47
C ARG A 207 -6.64 -11.54 16.87
N GLU A 208 -7.66 -11.24 17.68
CA GLU A 208 -9.03 -11.03 17.22
C GLU A 208 -9.14 -9.80 16.31
N ALA A 209 -8.43 -8.71 16.65
CA ALA A 209 -8.42 -7.48 15.85
C ALA A 209 -7.48 -7.52 14.64
N PHE A 210 -6.61 -8.53 14.51
CA PHE A 210 -5.55 -8.55 13.49
C PHE A 210 -6.06 -8.41 12.06
N ALA A 211 -7.13 -9.12 11.69
CA ALA A 211 -7.67 -9.08 10.34
C ALA A 211 -8.23 -7.69 9.97
N ASP A 212 -8.86 -7.00 10.94
CA ASP A 212 -9.34 -5.63 10.78
C ASP A 212 -8.17 -4.65 10.75
N TRP A 213 -7.19 -4.79 11.65
CA TRP A 213 -5.98 -3.97 11.67
C TRP A 213 -5.20 -4.05 10.35
N LEU A 214 -4.99 -5.25 9.80
CA LEU A 214 -4.29 -5.44 8.53
C LEU A 214 -5.04 -4.81 7.35
N ASN A 215 -6.37 -4.64 7.48
CA ASN A 215 -7.24 -3.89 6.57
C ASN A 215 -6.97 -4.16 5.08
N LEU A 216 -6.98 -5.45 4.70
CA LEU A 216 -6.67 -5.87 3.35
C LEU A 216 -7.61 -5.17 2.34
N SER A 217 -7.00 -4.63 1.29
CA SER A 217 -7.72 -3.96 0.20
C SER A 217 -8.87 -4.84 -0.31
N PRO A 218 -10.03 -4.26 -0.67
CA PRO A 218 -11.11 -5.01 -1.33
C PRO A 218 -10.63 -5.81 -2.55
N LEU A 219 -9.58 -5.33 -3.22
CA LEU A 219 -8.91 -6.01 -4.34
C LEU A 219 -8.36 -7.39 -3.97
N ALA A 220 -7.99 -7.62 -2.71
CA ALA A 220 -7.50 -8.92 -2.24
C ALA A 220 -8.58 -10.02 -2.25
N ARG A 221 -9.86 -9.66 -2.43
CA ARG A 221 -10.97 -10.61 -2.54
C ARG A 221 -11.24 -11.02 -3.99
N GLU A 222 -10.62 -10.36 -4.96
CA GLU A 222 -10.84 -10.63 -6.38
C GLU A 222 -10.13 -11.92 -6.82
N VAL A 223 -10.92 -12.83 -7.40
CA VAL A 223 -10.40 -14.12 -7.88
C VAL A 223 -9.83 -13.96 -9.29
N SER A 224 -8.63 -14.51 -9.50
CA SER A 224 -8.03 -14.54 -10.83
C SER A 224 -8.88 -15.34 -11.82
N ARG A 225 -9.13 -14.74 -12.97
CA ARG A 225 -9.81 -15.33 -14.14
C ARG A 225 -8.83 -15.72 -15.25
N ARG A 226 -7.55 -15.41 -15.06
CA ARG A 226 -6.50 -15.78 -16.00
C ARG A 226 -6.33 -17.30 -15.96
N PRO A 227 -6.37 -18.00 -17.12
CA PRO A 227 -6.05 -19.41 -17.16
C PRO A 227 -4.63 -19.64 -16.62
N ARG A 228 -4.45 -20.62 -15.73
CA ARG A 228 -3.11 -21.10 -15.40
C ARG A 228 -2.50 -21.66 -16.69
N LYS A 229 -1.29 -21.20 -17.04
CA LYS A 229 -0.55 -21.84 -18.13
C LYS A 229 -0.28 -23.28 -17.69
N ALA A 230 -0.62 -24.24 -18.57
CA ALA A 230 -0.32 -25.65 -18.37
C ALA A 230 1.19 -25.89 -18.28
#